data_AF-A0A848WBT3-F1
#
_entry.id   AF-A0A848WBT3-F1
#
_cell.length_a   1.000
_cell.length_b   1.000
_cell.length_c   1.000
_cell.angle_alpha   90.00
_cell.angle_beta   90.00
_cell.angle_gamma   90.00
#
_symmetry.space_group_name_H-M   'P 1'
#
loop_
_entity.id
_entity.type
_entity.pdbx_description
1 polymer ?
#
loop_
_entity_poly.entity_id
_entity_poly.type
_entity_poly.pdbx_seq_one_letter_code
_entity_poly.pdbx_strand_id
1 'polypeptide(L)'
;MGLNAIIIAVTDEVPRILTVQRAAHSLATPAQRGEAEAWADSPVALPFGPFDPAEHRTLELGLHNWVEQQTGLSLGYVEQLYTFGDRHRDPREQAGGPRLVSVGYLALVRQVPLSGAGEAEWRNWYDFFPWEDWREGRPAIIDQAIRPQLQNWIAQISDQDERQNYQERLSIAFGTEAAPWDFERVLERYELLYEAGMIGEALRDAQIRAAISGEPAPQPDAETVETAERLGTPMALDNRRVLATALGRIRGKLKYRPVVFDLLPPTFTLLQLQRVVEALGGVRLHKQNFRRLVINGGLVEPTGQRDSQSRGRPAELFRFRREVLSERPASGVGLPAARIIG
;
A
#
# COMPACT_ATOMS: atom_id res chain seq x y z
N MET A 1 -4.01 19.03 11.85
CA MET A 1 -3.32 18.39 10.71
C MET A 1 -2.62 17.15 11.21
N GLY A 2 -2.73 16.04 10.50
CA GLY A 2 -2.07 14.78 10.84
C GLY A 2 -0.94 14.41 9.89
N LEU A 3 -0.15 13.43 10.28
CA LEU A 3 1.02 12.92 9.56
C LEU A 3 0.90 11.39 9.49
N ASN A 4 0.75 10.83 8.30
CA ASN A 4 0.69 9.37 8.07
C ASN A 4 2.04 8.85 7.59
N ALA A 5 2.51 7.72 8.14
CA ALA A 5 3.71 7.04 7.67
C ALA A 5 3.35 5.71 6.98
N ILE A 6 3.74 5.56 5.72
CA ILE A 6 3.67 4.32 4.98
C ILE A 6 5.09 3.74 4.95
N ILE A 7 5.35 2.80 5.86
CA ILE A 7 6.71 2.25 6.07
C ILE A 7 6.74 0.83 5.51
N ILE A 8 7.47 0.66 4.41
CA ILE A 8 7.54 -0.60 3.68
C ILE A 8 8.87 -1.29 3.97
N ALA A 9 8.82 -2.60 4.19
CA ALA A 9 9.96 -3.49 4.20
C ALA A 9 9.72 -4.68 3.26
N VAL A 10 10.78 -5.41 2.90
CA VAL A 10 10.63 -6.70 2.21
C VAL A 10 11.50 -7.72 2.92
N THR A 11 10.90 -8.83 3.33
CA THR A 11 11.57 -9.96 4.00
C THR A 11 11.05 -11.27 3.46
N ASP A 12 11.94 -12.20 3.14
CA ASP A 12 11.57 -13.53 2.64
C ASP A 12 10.60 -13.48 1.45
N GLU A 13 10.83 -12.55 0.52
CA GLU A 13 9.96 -12.28 -0.64
C GLU A 13 8.56 -11.75 -0.27
N VAL A 14 8.28 -11.48 1.00
CA VAL A 14 7.02 -10.88 1.44
C VAL A 14 7.20 -9.36 1.58
N PRO A 15 6.46 -8.57 0.79
CA PRO A 15 6.37 -7.13 1.02
C PRO A 15 5.50 -6.86 2.25
N ARG A 16 6.05 -6.07 3.18
CA ARG A 16 5.41 -5.78 4.46
C ARG A 16 5.14 -4.30 4.62
N ILE A 17 4.01 -4.00 5.24
CA ILE A 17 3.63 -2.69 5.72
C ILE A 17 3.67 -2.68 7.24
N LEU A 18 4.24 -1.65 7.83
CA LEU A 18 4.16 -1.43 9.26
C LEU A 18 2.79 -0.87 9.63
N THR A 19 2.12 -1.52 10.56
CA THR A 19 0.83 -1.08 11.10
C THR A 19 0.93 -0.85 12.61
N VAL A 20 0.05 -0.02 13.15
CA VAL A 20 -0.15 0.20 14.58
C VAL A 20 -1.59 -0.11 14.96
N GLN A 21 -1.80 -0.55 16.18
CA GLN A 21 -3.15 -0.83 16.72
C GLN A 21 -3.52 0.11 17.86
N ARG A 22 -2.53 0.74 18.50
CA ARG A 22 -2.72 1.62 19.64
C ARG A 22 -2.09 2.99 19.44
N ALA A 23 -2.80 4.05 19.81
CA ALA A 23 -2.29 5.41 19.80
C ALA A 23 -2.88 6.22 20.97
N ALA A 24 -2.08 7.09 21.58
CA ALA A 24 -2.45 7.84 22.80
C ALA A 24 -2.76 9.33 22.57
N HIS A 25 -2.88 9.78 21.31
CA HIS A 25 -3.06 11.20 20.97
C HIS A 25 -4.51 11.54 20.59
N SER A 26 -4.83 12.83 20.55
CA SER A 26 -6.19 13.34 20.29
C SER A 26 -6.75 12.98 18.91
N LEU A 27 -5.89 12.87 17.89
CA LEU A 27 -6.33 12.47 16.54
C LEU A 27 -6.62 10.96 16.40
N ALA A 28 -6.30 10.12 17.38
CA ALA A 28 -6.50 8.68 17.29
C ALA A 28 -8.00 8.36 17.26
N THR A 29 -8.41 7.28 16.61
CA THR A 29 -9.78 6.76 16.73
C THR A 29 -10.01 6.20 18.14
N PRO A 30 -11.26 6.07 18.61
CA PRO A 30 -11.52 5.45 19.90
C PRO A 30 -11.01 3.99 19.94
N ALA A 31 -11.14 3.18 18.88
CA ALA A 31 -10.53 1.85 18.82
C ALA A 31 -9.01 1.89 19.04
N GLN A 32 -8.32 2.84 18.41
CA GLN A 32 -6.88 3.01 18.61
C GLN A 32 -6.51 3.42 20.04
N ARG A 33 -7.41 4.07 20.79
CA ARG A 33 -7.18 4.34 22.22
C ARG A 33 -7.53 3.16 23.13
N GLY A 34 -8.09 2.08 22.58
CA GLY A 34 -8.67 0.99 23.36
C GLY A 34 -9.98 1.37 24.04
N GLU A 35 -10.65 2.41 23.54
CA GLU A 35 -11.96 2.84 23.98
C GLU A 35 -13.05 2.11 23.20
N ALA A 36 -14.22 1.93 23.82
CA ALA A 36 -15.37 1.42 23.10
C ALA A 36 -15.80 2.42 22.03
N GLU A 37 -15.91 1.96 20.79
CA GLU A 37 -16.36 2.80 19.70
C GLU A 37 -17.89 2.87 19.67
N ALA A 38 -18.43 4.02 19.30
CA ALA A 38 -19.86 4.16 19.02
C ALA A 38 -20.28 3.42 17.73
N TRP A 39 -19.30 3.08 16.88
CA TRP A 39 -19.44 2.42 15.58
C TRP A 39 -18.19 1.56 15.32
N ALA A 40 -18.30 0.45 14.58
CA ALA A 40 -17.18 -0.50 14.43
C ALA A 40 -16.15 -0.05 13.36
N ASP A 41 -15.05 0.58 13.77
CA ASP A 41 -13.84 0.76 12.95
C ASP A 41 -12.86 -0.41 13.10
N SER A 42 -11.89 -0.47 12.19
CA SER A 42 -10.73 -1.36 12.31
C SER A 42 -9.72 -0.77 13.30
N PRO A 43 -9.16 -1.56 14.23
CA PRO A 43 -8.04 -1.11 15.06
C PRO A 43 -6.74 -1.00 14.27
N VAL A 44 -6.64 -1.67 13.11
CA VAL A 44 -5.41 -1.72 12.30
C VAL A 44 -5.26 -0.42 11.52
N ALA A 45 -4.17 0.30 11.74
CA ALA A 45 -3.91 1.58 11.10
C ALA A 45 -2.47 1.72 10.60
N LEU A 46 -2.24 2.70 9.73
CA LEU A 46 -0.89 3.18 9.46
C LEU A 46 -0.39 3.98 10.67
N PRO A 47 0.93 3.95 10.99
CA PRO A 47 1.51 4.85 11.98
C PRO A 47 1.14 6.31 11.65
N PHE A 48 0.62 7.02 12.64
CA PHE A 48 -0.03 8.30 12.42
C PHE A 48 0.06 9.20 13.65
N GLY A 49 0.19 10.51 13.49
CA GLY A 49 0.08 11.44 14.62
C GLY A 49 -0.13 12.90 14.23
N PRO A 50 -0.52 13.76 15.19
CA PRO A 50 -0.70 15.20 14.95
C PRO A 50 0.61 15.92 14.69
N PHE A 51 0.59 16.87 13.77
CA PHE A 51 1.65 17.89 13.73
C PHE A 51 1.41 18.92 14.84
N ASP A 52 2.37 19.04 15.77
CA ASP A 52 2.42 20.10 16.77
C ASP A 52 3.45 21.17 16.38
N PRO A 53 3.04 22.41 16.04
CA PRO A 53 3.97 23.47 15.65
C PRO A 53 4.82 24.01 16.81
N ALA A 54 4.47 23.75 18.08
CA ALA A 54 5.27 24.16 19.23
C ALA A 54 6.48 23.24 19.42
N GLU A 55 6.30 21.94 19.17
CA GLU A 55 7.33 20.90 19.36
C GLU A 55 8.05 20.53 18.04
N HIS A 56 7.35 20.59 16.90
CA HIS A 56 7.87 20.14 15.61
C HIS A 56 8.19 21.31 14.69
N ARG A 57 9.49 21.54 14.47
CA ARG A 57 9.97 22.56 13.52
C ARG A 57 9.55 22.28 12.07
N THR A 58 9.40 21.01 11.68
CA THR A 58 8.98 20.60 10.34
C THR A 58 7.98 19.44 10.43
N LEU A 59 7.17 19.27 9.38
CA LEU A 59 6.26 18.12 9.27
C LEU A 59 7.03 16.79 9.32
N GLU A 60 8.19 16.74 8.68
CA GLU A 60 9.07 15.56 8.70
C GLU A 60 9.57 15.25 10.11
N LEU A 61 10.01 16.23 10.90
CA LEU A 61 10.42 15.98 12.28
C LEU A 61 9.26 15.46 13.14
N GLY A 62 8.05 15.98 12.93
CA GLY A 62 6.86 15.45 13.59
C GLY A 62 6.56 14.00 13.18
N LEU A 63 6.75 13.65 11.92
CA LEU A 63 6.58 12.28 11.43
C LEU A 63 7.60 11.35 12.11
N HIS A 64 8.88 11.73 12.15
CA HIS A 64 9.93 10.95 12.80
C HIS A 64 9.61 10.73 14.28
N ASN A 65 9.18 11.78 14.99
CA ASN A 65 8.80 11.70 16.41
C ASN A 65 7.67 10.67 16.64
N TRP A 66 6.57 10.77 15.91
CA TRP A 66 5.43 9.85 16.08
C TRP A 66 5.76 8.42 15.68
N VAL A 67 6.50 8.22 14.60
CA VAL A 67 6.91 6.89 14.16
C VAL A 67 7.82 6.24 15.19
N GLU A 68 8.82 6.97 15.70
CA GLU A 68 9.72 6.46 16.74
C GLU A 68 8.95 6.12 18.01
N GLN A 69 8.02 6.98 18.46
CA GLN A 69 7.19 6.72 19.64
C GLN A 69 6.31 5.48 19.49
N GLN A 70 5.64 5.33 18.34
CA GLN A 70 4.66 4.25 18.13
C GLN A 70 5.32 2.93 17.80
N THR A 71 6.45 2.95 17.11
CA THR A 71 7.02 1.74 16.50
C THR A 71 8.42 1.39 17.02
N GLY A 72 9.12 2.36 17.63
CA GLY A 72 10.52 2.25 18.01
C GLY A 72 11.49 2.38 16.84
N LEU A 73 10.99 2.71 15.64
CA LEU A 73 11.80 2.84 14.44
C LEU A 73 12.27 4.29 14.23
N SER A 74 13.58 4.45 14.10
CA SER A 74 14.15 5.68 13.56
C SER A 74 14.15 5.59 12.02
N LEU A 75 13.39 6.47 11.38
CA LEU A 75 13.36 6.53 9.91
C LEU A 75 14.64 7.19 9.37
N GLY A 76 15.12 6.66 8.24
CA GLY A 76 16.19 7.27 7.46
C GLY A 76 15.60 8.26 6.46
N TYR A 77 15.61 7.89 5.18
CA TYR A 77 14.99 8.69 4.14
C TYR A 77 13.47 8.51 4.12
N VAL A 78 12.73 9.62 4.09
CA VAL A 78 11.30 9.66 3.81
C VAL A 78 11.01 10.56 2.62
N GLU A 79 9.96 10.25 1.87
CA GLU A 79 9.47 11.09 0.80
C GLU A 79 7.99 11.40 1.01
N GLN A 80 7.62 12.68 0.91
CA GLN A 80 6.21 13.05 0.94
C GLN A 80 5.48 12.41 -0.25
N LEU A 81 4.41 11.66 0.05
CA LEU A 81 3.60 10.94 -0.92
C LEU A 81 2.52 11.84 -1.52
N TYR A 82 1.61 12.32 -0.67
CA TYR A 82 0.43 13.09 -1.04
C TYR A 82 -0.14 13.81 0.19
N THR A 83 -1.08 14.72 -0.02
CA THR A 83 -1.88 15.33 1.05
C THR A 83 -3.32 14.88 0.92
N PHE A 84 -3.84 14.23 1.95
CA PHE A 84 -5.19 13.68 2.01
C PHE A 84 -6.09 14.64 2.78
N GLY A 85 -7.12 15.14 2.11
CA GLY A 85 -8.01 16.14 2.67
C GLY A 85 -9.46 15.98 2.23
N ASP A 86 -9.84 14.80 1.72
CA ASP A 86 -11.21 14.51 1.30
C ASP A 86 -12.20 14.78 2.43
N ARG A 87 -13.38 15.30 2.09
CA ARG A 87 -14.44 15.56 3.07
C ARG A 87 -14.90 14.22 3.65
N HIS A 88 -15.08 14.14 4.96
CA HIS A 88 -15.55 12.93 5.65
C HIS A 88 -14.59 11.74 5.60
N ARG A 89 -13.32 11.93 5.22
CA ARG A 89 -12.29 10.89 5.38
C ARG A 89 -12.09 10.45 6.83
N ASP A 90 -12.45 11.33 7.75
CA ASP A 90 -12.66 11.02 9.15
C ASP A 90 -14.16 11.17 9.44
N PRO A 91 -14.86 10.06 9.73
CA PRO A 91 -16.30 10.09 9.98
C PRO A 91 -16.70 11.00 11.15
N ARG A 92 -15.79 11.29 12.08
CA ARG A 92 -16.01 12.25 13.18
C ARG A 92 -16.34 13.66 12.66
N GLU A 93 -15.91 14.02 11.45
CA GLU A 93 -16.26 15.30 10.82
C GLU A 93 -17.78 15.47 10.69
N GLN A 94 -18.51 14.39 10.40
CA GLN A 94 -19.97 14.44 10.28
C GLN A 94 -20.66 14.58 11.64
N ALA A 95 -20.03 14.08 12.71
CA ALA A 95 -20.51 14.22 14.09
C ALA A 95 -20.14 15.58 14.74
N GLY A 96 -19.74 16.57 13.94
CA GLY A 96 -19.32 17.90 14.42
C GLY A 96 -17.85 18.00 14.84
N GLY A 97 -17.06 16.94 14.62
CA GLY A 97 -15.61 16.96 14.80
C GLY A 97 -14.89 17.80 13.74
N PRO A 98 -13.61 18.13 13.97
CA PRO A 98 -12.84 18.94 13.02
C PRO A 98 -12.52 18.15 11.73
N ARG A 99 -12.43 18.85 10.60
CA ARG A 99 -11.93 18.26 9.35
C ARG A 99 -10.46 17.87 9.49
N LEU A 100 -10.15 16.60 9.22
CA LEU A 100 -8.79 16.08 9.30
C LEU A 100 -8.08 16.13 7.93
N VAL A 101 -7.13 17.04 7.78
CA VAL A 101 -6.13 17.01 6.70
C VAL A 101 -4.89 16.28 7.18
N SER A 102 -4.40 15.32 6.39
CA SER A 102 -3.21 14.52 6.69
C SER A 102 -2.19 14.55 5.56
N VAL A 103 -0.91 14.65 5.91
CA VAL A 103 0.20 14.52 4.94
C VAL A 103 0.75 13.10 5.05
N GLY A 104 0.77 12.37 3.93
CA GLY A 104 1.32 11.03 3.87
C GLY A 104 2.78 11.03 3.46
N TYR A 105 3.58 10.19 4.11
CA TYR A 105 5.00 9.98 3.84
C TYR A 105 5.28 8.52 3.55
N LEU A 106 6.09 8.27 2.52
CA LEU A 106 6.56 6.94 2.16
C LEU A 106 8.00 6.77 2.68
N ALA A 107 8.23 5.68 3.39
CA ALA A 107 9.55 5.27 3.86
C ALA A 107 9.83 3.83 3.44
N LEU A 108 11.06 3.57 3.00
CA LEU A 108 11.55 2.22 2.74
C LEU A 108 12.60 1.89 3.80
N VAL A 109 12.41 0.77 4.49
CA VAL A 109 13.31 0.34 5.56
C VAL A 109 13.67 -1.13 5.41
N ARG A 110 14.83 -1.50 5.93
CA ARG A 110 15.12 -2.90 6.21
C ARG A 110 14.34 -3.28 7.46
N GLN A 111 13.73 -4.47 7.47
CA GLN A 111 12.98 -4.92 8.64
C GLN A 111 13.92 -5.02 9.84
N VAL A 112 13.50 -4.40 10.95
CA VAL A 112 14.19 -4.42 12.23
C VAL A 112 13.18 -4.76 13.34
N PRO A 113 13.66 -5.21 14.53
CA PRO A 113 12.80 -5.41 15.69
C PRO A 113 12.04 -4.14 16.06
N LEU A 114 10.78 -4.30 16.47
CA LEU A 114 9.90 -3.22 16.91
C LEU A 114 9.90 -3.14 18.44
N SER A 115 9.83 -1.93 18.99
CA SER A 115 9.87 -1.70 20.44
C SER A 115 9.01 -0.52 20.93
N GLY A 116 8.23 0.09 20.03
CA GLY A 116 7.38 1.23 20.35
C GLY A 116 6.08 0.89 21.07
N ALA A 117 5.38 1.92 21.53
CA ALA A 117 4.19 1.79 22.37
C ALA A 117 2.88 1.54 21.59
N GLY A 118 2.90 1.57 20.26
CA GLY A 118 1.72 1.52 19.40
C GLY A 118 1.25 0.12 19.01
N GLU A 119 1.74 -0.93 19.68
CA GLU A 119 1.50 -2.33 19.31
C GLU A 119 1.80 -2.56 17.82
N ALA A 120 2.97 -2.06 17.40
CA ALA A 120 3.36 -2.06 16.00
C ALA A 120 3.63 -3.48 15.48
N GLU A 121 3.20 -3.74 14.25
CA GLU A 121 3.31 -5.06 13.63
C GLU A 121 3.67 -4.94 12.14
N TRP A 122 4.51 -5.87 11.66
CA TRP A 122 4.84 -6.02 10.24
C TRP A 122 3.86 -6.97 9.55
N ARG A 123 2.91 -6.42 8.80
CA ARG A 123 1.88 -7.20 8.09
C ARG A 123 2.19 -7.35 6.61
N ASN A 124 1.81 -8.48 6.02
CA ASN A 124 1.91 -8.66 4.58
C ASN A 124 0.93 -7.70 3.90
N TRP A 125 1.41 -6.88 2.98
CA TRP A 125 0.53 -5.88 2.39
C TRP A 125 -0.58 -6.49 1.50
N TYR A 126 -0.43 -7.75 1.07
CA TYR A 126 -1.38 -8.46 0.23
C TYR A 126 -2.55 -9.00 1.04
N ASP A 127 -2.44 -9.02 2.38
CA ASP A 127 -3.57 -9.26 3.28
C ASP A 127 -4.59 -8.12 3.20
N PHE A 128 -4.16 -6.92 2.78
CA PHE A 128 -5.00 -5.76 2.50
C PHE A 128 -5.38 -5.64 1.01
N PHE A 129 -4.70 -6.33 0.10
CA PHE A 129 -5.01 -6.26 -1.34
C PHE A 129 -4.81 -7.63 -2.00
N PRO A 130 -5.65 -8.62 -1.69
CA PRO A 130 -5.45 -10.01 -2.14
C PRO A 130 -5.49 -10.19 -3.66
N TRP A 131 -6.06 -9.22 -4.40
CA TRP A 131 -6.10 -9.21 -5.86
C TRP A 131 -4.84 -8.61 -6.53
N GLU A 132 -3.86 -8.13 -5.76
CA GLU A 132 -2.68 -7.44 -6.29
C GLU A 132 -1.44 -8.33 -6.46
N ASP A 133 -1.46 -9.58 -5.96
CA ASP A 133 -0.32 -10.50 -6.05
C ASP A 133 -0.46 -11.47 -7.22
N TRP A 134 0.15 -11.14 -8.36
CA TRP A 134 0.15 -11.94 -9.58
C TRP A 134 1.37 -12.86 -9.71
N ARG A 135 2.16 -13.02 -8.65
CA ARG A 135 3.39 -13.82 -8.71
C ARG A 135 3.13 -15.30 -8.98
N GLU A 136 1.95 -15.79 -8.60
CA GLU A 136 1.50 -17.16 -8.86
C GLU A 136 0.42 -17.21 -9.96
N GLY A 137 0.36 -16.18 -10.82
CA GLY A 137 -0.65 -16.02 -11.86
C GLY A 137 -1.80 -15.11 -11.42
N ARG A 138 -2.82 -15.01 -12.27
CA ARG A 138 -3.98 -14.14 -12.02
C ARG A 138 -4.74 -14.58 -10.75
N PRO A 139 -4.93 -13.70 -9.76
CA PRO A 139 -5.69 -14.03 -8.56
C PRO A 139 -7.12 -14.45 -8.86
N ALA A 140 -7.51 -15.65 -8.41
CA ALA A 140 -8.82 -16.22 -8.67
C ALA A 140 -9.99 -15.34 -8.16
N ILE A 141 -9.76 -14.57 -7.08
CA ILE A 141 -10.75 -13.65 -6.52
C ILE A 141 -11.22 -12.57 -7.51
N ILE A 142 -10.39 -12.23 -8.50
CA ILE A 142 -10.75 -11.27 -9.55
C ILE A 142 -11.94 -11.78 -10.36
N ASP A 143 -11.87 -13.04 -10.80
CA ASP A 143 -12.88 -13.62 -11.70
C ASP A 143 -14.02 -14.28 -10.93
N GLN A 144 -13.76 -14.78 -9.72
CA GLN A 144 -14.76 -15.46 -8.89
C GLN A 144 -15.66 -14.51 -8.09
N ALA A 145 -15.17 -13.33 -7.72
CA ALA A 145 -15.90 -12.41 -6.84
C ALA A 145 -15.94 -10.98 -7.39
N ILE A 146 -14.79 -10.38 -7.70
CA ILE A 146 -14.71 -8.95 -8.00
C ILE A 146 -15.48 -8.59 -9.28
N ARG A 147 -15.14 -9.23 -10.41
CA ARG A 147 -15.74 -8.86 -11.70
C ARG A 147 -17.24 -9.13 -11.77
N PRO A 148 -17.74 -10.32 -11.37
CA PRO A 148 -19.17 -10.59 -11.45
C PRO A 148 -19.98 -9.57 -10.63
N GLN A 149 -19.52 -9.24 -9.42
CA GLN A 149 -20.23 -8.29 -8.56
C GLN A 149 -20.16 -6.85 -9.09
N LEU A 150 -18.99 -6.40 -9.57
CA LEU A 150 -18.89 -5.08 -10.22
C LEU A 150 -19.76 -4.99 -11.47
N GLN A 151 -19.82 -6.04 -12.30
CA GLN A 151 -20.68 -6.08 -13.48
C GLN A 151 -22.16 -6.02 -13.09
N ASN A 152 -22.57 -6.78 -12.06
CA ASN A 152 -23.94 -6.74 -11.54
C ASN A 152 -24.31 -5.36 -11.00
N TRP A 153 -23.43 -4.76 -10.19
CA TRP A 153 -23.63 -3.41 -9.66
C TRP A 153 -23.75 -2.37 -10.78
N ILE A 154 -22.84 -2.40 -11.76
CA ILE A 154 -22.88 -1.49 -12.92
C ILE A 154 -24.17 -1.68 -13.72
N ALA A 155 -24.63 -2.91 -13.92
CA ALA A 155 -25.87 -3.18 -14.64
C ALA A 155 -27.12 -2.58 -13.97
N GLN A 156 -27.08 -2.33 -12.65
CA GLN A 156 -28.17 -1.72 -11.89
C GLN A 156 -28.18 -0.18 -11.98
N ILE A 157 -27.09 0.45 -12.42
CA ILE A 157 -27.01 1.91 -12.61
C ILE A 157 -28.01 2.30 -13.69
N SER A 158 -28.95 3.20 -13.38
CA SER A 158 -30.03 3.58 -14.31
C SER A 158 -29.55 4.55 -15.39
N ASP A 159 -28.67 5.49 -15.03
CA ASP A 159 -28.11 6.47 -15.95
C ASP A 159 -27.13 5.82 -16.94
N GLN A 160 -27.31 6.10 -18.24
CA GLN A 160 -26.55 5.42 -19.29
C GLN A 160 -25.10 5.90 -19.37
N ASP A 161 -24.86 7.21 -19.19
CA ASP A 161 -23.53 7.80 -19.27
C ASP A 161 -22.68 7.40 -18.06
N GLU A 162 -23.30 7.40 -16.88
CA GLU A 162 -22.69 6.90 -15.65
C GLU A 162 -22.34 5.41 -15.78
N ARG A 163 -23.28 4.59 -16.26
CA ARG A 163 -23.06 3.16 -16.50
C ARG A 163 -21.87 2.94 -17.44
N GLN A 164 -21.80 3.67 -18.56
CA GLN A 164 -20.71 3.57 -19.53
C GLN A 164 -19.36 3.95 -18.91
N ASN A 165 -19.32 5.04 -18.14
CA ASN A 165 -18.11 5.46 -17.42
C ASN A 165 -17.60 4.37 -16.46
N TYR A 166 -18.49 3.74 -15.69
CA TYR A 166 -18.09 2.64 -14.81
C TYR A 166 -17.64 1.38 -15.55
N GLN A 167 -18.24 1.05 -16.70
CA GLN A 167 -17.76 -0.05 -17.55
C GLN A 167 -16.33 0.20 -18.04
N GLU A 168 -16.02 1.44 -18.44
CA GLU A 168 -14.67 1.84 -18.83
C GLU A 168 -13.69 1.78 -17.66
N ARG A 169 -14.08 2.31 -16.49
CA ARG A 169 -13.28 2.23 -15.26
C ARG A 169 -12.99 0.79 -14.86
N LEU A 170 -13.98 -0.10 -14.91
CA LEU A 170 -13.81 -1.54 -14.67
C LEU A 170 -12.78 -2.15 -15.63
N SER A 171 -12.92 -1.85 -16.93
CA SER A 171 -12.01 -2.35 -17.96
C SER A 171 -10.57 -1.89 -17.74
N ILE A 172 -10.38 -0.61 -17.41
CA ILE A 172 -9.06 -0.01 -17.16
C ILE A 172 -8.45 -0.52 -15.85
N ALA A 173 -9.24 -0.61 -14.77
CA ALA A 173 -8.76 -0.95 -13.44
C ALA A 173 -8.40 -2.44 -13.33
N PHE A 174 -9.24 -3.35 -13.84
CA PHE A 174 -9.02 -4.79 -13.73
C PHE A 174 -8.46 -5.43 -15.00
N GLY A 175 -8.27 -4.65 -16.06
CA GLY A 175 -7.78 -5.10 -17.36
C GLY A 175 -8.83 -5.86 -18.19
N THR A 176 -8.63 -5.91 -19.50
CA THR A 176 -9.38 -6.69 -20.49
C THR A 176 -8.42 -7.06 -21.63
N GLU A 177 -8.90 -7.73 -22.68
CA GLU A 177 -8.10 -7.90 -23.90
C GLU A 177 -7.68 -6.55 -24.52
N ALA A 178 -8.52 -5.51 -24.38
CA ALA A 178 -8.27 -4.18 -24.93
C ALA A 178 -7.37 -3.30 -24.05
N ALA A 179 -7.34 -3.53 -22.73
CA ALA A 179 -6.53 -2.78 -21.77
C ALA A 179 -5.80 -3.74 -20.83
N PRO A 180 -4.47 -3.97 -20.97
CA PRO A 180 -3.77 -4.93 -20.12
C PRO A 180 -3.76 -4.50 -18.64
N TRP A 181 -3.55 -5.46 -17.73
CA TRP A 181 -3.42 -5.18 -16.30
C TRP A 181 -2.30 -4.18 -16.03
N ASP A 182 -2.64 -3.07 -15.38
CA ASP A 182 -1.66 -2.07 -14.93
C ASP A 182 -1.44 -2.19 -13.42
N PHE A 183 -0.22 -2.58 -13.04
CA PHE A 183 0.19 -2.74 -11.65
C PHE A 183 0.22 -1.42 -10.87
N GLU A 184 0.24 -0.26 -11.53
CA GLU A 184 0.24 1.03 -10.83
C GLU A 184 -1.17 1.47 -10.39
N ARG A 185 -2.23 0.91 -10.99
CA ARG A 185 -3.64 1.33 -10.77
C ARG A 185 -4.29 0.75 -9.51
N VAL A 186 -3.51 0.67 -8.43
CA VAL A 186 -3.94 0.07 -7.16
C VAL A 186 -5.05 0.92 -6.51
N LEU A 187 -4.89 2.24 -6.56
CA LEU A 187 -5.88 3.17 -6.01
C LEU A 187 -7.20 3.08 -6.78
N GLU A 188 -7.17 3.07 -8.11
CA GLU A 188 -8.38 3.02 -8.93
C GLU A 188 -9.18 1.72 -8.71
N ARG A 189 -8.48 0.59 -8.51
CA ARG A 189 -9.12 -0.67 -8.13
C ARG A 189 -9.76 -0.59 -6.76
N TYR A 190 -9.04 -0.05 -5.77
CA TYR A 190 -9.58 0.15 -4.43
C TYR A 190 -10.81 1.06 -4.44
N GLU A 191 -10.75 2.19 -5.15
CA GLU A 191 -11.85 3.17 -5.22
C GLU A 191 -13.08 2.57 -5.91
N LEU A 192 -12.91 1.81 -6.99
CA LEU A 192 -14.03 1.15 -7.66
C LEU A 192 -14.72 0.11 -6.75
N LEU A 193 -13.94 -0.65 -5.97
CA LEU A 193 -14.48 -1.60 -4.99
C LEU A 193 -15.16 -0.90 -3.81
N TYR A 194 -14.62 0.24 -3.37
CA TYR A 194 -15.20 1.07 -2.33
C TYR A 194 -16.55 1.68 -2.76
N GLU A 195 -16.60 2.27 -3.95
CA GLU A 195 -17.81 2.87 -4.53
C GLU A 195 -18.93 1.83 -4.74
N ALA A 196 -18.56 0.60 -5.11
CA ALA A 196 -19.50 -0.52 -5.24
C ALA A 196 -19.94 -1.13 -3.90
N GLY A 197 -19.45 -0.65 -2.76
CA GLY A 197 -19.82 -1.16 -1.44
C GLY A 197 -19.23 -2.54 -1.11
N MET A 198 -18.19 -2.97 -1.84
CA MET A 198 -17.71 -4.36 -1.78
C MET A 198 -16.64 -4.60 -0.72
N ILE A 199 -16.02 -3.56 -0.14
CA ILE A 199 -14.96 -3.70 0.85
C ILE A 199 -15.41 -3.26 2.24
N GLY A 200 -14.74 -3.78 3.27
CA GLY A 200 -15.10 -3.54 4.67
C GLY A 200 -15.21 -2.06 5.03
N GLU A 201 -14.32 -1.22 4.50
CA GLU A 201 -14.38 0.24 4.68
C GLU A 201 -15.67 0.87 4.16
N ALA A 202 -16.19 0.42 3.02
CA ALA A 202 -17.41 0.97 2.44
C ALA A 202 -18.65 0.60 3.28
N LEU A 203 -18.70 -0.64 3.78
CA LEU A 203 -19.75 -1.11 4.68
C LEU A 203 -19.73 -0.36 6.01
N ARG A 204 -18.53 -0.23 6.61
CA ARG A 204 -18.31 0.56 7.81
C ARG A 204 -18.77 2.00 7.61
N ASP A 205 -18.31 2.68 6.57
CA ASP A 205 -18.58 4.11 6.37
C ASP A 205 -20.08 4.35 6.08
N ALA A 206 -20.78 3.37 5.50
CA ALA A 206 -22.23 3.39 5.38
C ALA A 206 -22.95 3.27 6.75
N GLN A 207 -22.48 2.38 7.62
CA GLN A 207 -23.01 2.26 9.00
C GLN A 207 -22.77 3.54 9.81
N ILE A 208 -21.58 4.12 9.73
CA ILE A 208 -21.25 5.35 10.46
C ILE A 208 -22.11 6.51 9.99
N ARG A 209 -22.27 6.68 8.67
CA ARG A 209 -23.14 7.72 8.11
C ARG A 209 -24.56 7.62 8.66
N ALA A 210 -25.13 6.40 8.65
CA ALA A 210 -26.47 6.17 9.19
C ALA A 210 -26.56 6.47 10.69
N ALA A 211 -25.56 6.03 11.48
CA ALA A 211 -25.50 6.33 12.91
C ALA A 211 -25.44 7.84 13.20
N ILE A 212 -24.74 8.61 12.36
CA ILE A 212 -24.62 10.07 12.50
C ILE A 212 -25.88 10.80 11.98
N SER A 213 -26.47 10.36 10.88
CA SER A 213 -27.68 10.97 10.31
C SER A 213 -28.97 10.61 11.07
N GLY A 214 -28.92 9.58 11.92
CA GLY A 214 -30.10 9.03 12.59
C GLY A 214 -30.97 8.18 11.66
N GLU A 215 -30.45 7.81 10.48
CA GLU A 215 -31.12 6.92 9.54
C GLU A 215 -30.93 5.45 9.95
N PRO A 216 -31.83 4.55 9.51
CA PRO A 216 -31.63 3.12 9.71
C PRO A 216 -30.31 2.67 9.10
N ALA A 217 -29.46 2.02 9.91
CA ALA A 217 -28.20 1.48 9.43
C ALA A 217 -28.45 0.45 8.31
N PRO A 218 -27.71 0.52 7.19
CA PRO A 218 -27.81 -0.50 6.15
C PRO A 218 -27.41 -1.84 6.74
N GLN A 219 -28.23 -2.86 6.46
CA GLN A 219 -27.96 -4.24 6.84
C GLN A 219 -27.47 -4.96 5.59
N PRO A 220 -26.14 -5.04 5.37
CA PRO A 220 -25.62 -5.84 4.28
C PRO A 220 -26.04 -7.29 4.49
N ASP A 221 -26.39 -7.98 3.41
CA ASP A 221 -26.62 -9.42 3.46
C ASP A 221 -25.32 -10.18 3.77
N ALA A 222 -25.47 -11.45 4.13
CA ALA A 222 -24.33 -12.29 4.50
C ALA A 222 -23.31 -12.44 3.37
N GLU A 223 -23.76 -12.46 2.11
CA GLU A 223 -22.89 -12.58 0.94
C GLU A 223 -22.00 -11.35 0.75
N THR A 224 -22.56 -10.16 0.98
CA THR A 224 -21.82 -8.89 0.93
C THR A 224 -20.74 -8.84 2.01
N VAL A 225 -21.07 -9.25 3.24
CA VAL A 225 -20.11 -9.29 4.35
C VAL A 225 -19.00 -10.31 4.07
N GLU A 226 -19.34 -11.53 3.67
CA GLU A 226 -18.36 -12.57 3.32
C GLU A 226 -17.45 -12.12 2.16
N THR A 227 -18.01 -11.45 1.16
CA THR A 227 -17.21 -10.92 0.07
C THR A 227 -16.23 -9.85 0.56
N ALA A 228 -16.69 -8.91 1.38
CA ALA A 228 -15.84 -7.86 1.94
C ALA A 228 -14.67 -8.44 2.75
N GLU A 229 -14.91 -9.48 3.55
CA GLU A 229 -13.87 -10.20 4.30
C GLU A 229 -12.84 -10.87 3.38
N ARG A 230 -13.31 -11.54 2.31
CA ARG A 230 -12.44 -12.15 1.30
C ARG A 230 -11.63 -11.14 0.52
N LEU A 231 -12.13 -9.92 0.37
CA LEU A 231 -11.44 -8.83 -0.28
C LEU A 231 -10.37 -8.19 0.60
N GLY A 232 -10.10 -8.70 1.80
CA GLY A 232 -8.92 -8.34 2.58
C GLY A 232 -9.22 -7.45 3.78
N THR A 233 -8.21 -7.30 4.62
CA THR A 233 -8.34 -6.71 5.96
C THR A 233 -8.67 -5.22 5.86
N PRO A 234 -9.74 -4.72 6.52
CA PRO A 234 -10.01 -3.30 6.57
C PRO A 234 -9.01 -2.56 7.47
N MET A 235 -8.73 -1.29 7.17
CA MET A 235 -7.91 -0.41 8.02
C MET A 235 -8.73 0.76 8.57
N ALA A 236 -8.30 1.32 9.70
CA ALA A 236 -8.91 2.48 10.34
C ALA A 236 -9.02 3.66 9.37
N LEU A 237 -10.13 4.39 9.42
CA LEU A 237 -10.38 5.53 8.52
C LEU A 237 -10.18 5.16 7.03
N ASP A 238 -9.51 6.04 6.27
CA ASP A 238 -9.13 5.83 4.86
C ASP A 238 -7.71 5.24 4.70
N ASN A 239 -7.11 4.65 5.74
CA ASN A 239 -5.71 4.20 5.70
C ASN A 239 -5.42 3.19 4.59
N ARG A 240 -6.38 2.32 4.26
CA ARG A 240 -6.23 1.36 3.15
C ARG A 240 -6.20 2.08 1.79
N ARG A 241 -6.94 3.17 1.62
CA ARG A 241 -6.84 4.04 0.44
C ARG A 241 -5.48 4.75 0.37
N VAL A 242 -4.99 5.26 1.50
CA VAL A 242 -3.65 5.87 1.61
C VAL A 242 -2.57 4.85 1.23
N LEU A 243 -2.71 3.60 1.70
CA LEU A 243 -1.81 2.51 1.36
C LEU A 243 -1.89 2.15 -0.13
N ALA A 244 -3.09 2.03 -0.72
CA ALA A 244 -3.26 1.80 -2.16
C ALA A 244 -2.54 2.87 -3.00
N THR A 245 -2.65 4.13 -2.60
CA THR A 245 -1.92 5.26 -3.21
C THR A 245 -0.40 5.03 -3.16
N ALA A 246 0.11 4.58 -2.02
CA ALA A 246 1.53 4.32 -1.83
C ALA A 246 2.02 3.12 -2.65
N LEU A 247 1.23 2.05 -2.78
CA LEU A 247 1.51 0.88 -3.61
C LEU A 247 1.65 1.26 -5.09
N GLY A 248 0.70 2.04 -5.63
CA GLY A 248 0.80 2.56 -6.99
C GLY A 248 2.06 3.40 -7.19
N ARG A 249 2.35 4.30 -6.22
CA ARG A 249 3.53 5.16 -6.25
C ARG A 249 4.84 4.37 -6.23
N ILE A 250 4.99 3.36 -5.36
CA ILE A 250 6.22 2.58 -5.28
C ILE A 250 6.41 1.77 -6.56
N ARG A 251 5.35 1.16 -7.10
CA ARG A 251 5.39 0.39 -8.36
C ARG A 251 5.79 1.26 -9.55
N GLY A 252 5.28 2.49 -9.64
CA GLY A 252 5.73 3.46 -10.65
C GLY A 252 7.20 3.87 -10.45
N LYS A 253 7.65 4.02 -9.20
CA LYS A 253 9.05 4.34 -8.89
C LYS A 253 10.02 3.21 -9.23
N LEU A 254 9.63 1.94 -9.12
CA LEU A 254 10.48 0.81 -9.50
C LEU A 254 10.95 0.91 -10.96
N LYS A 255 10.14 1.50 -11.84
CA LYS A 255 10.48 1.68 -13.26
C LYS A 255 11.60 2.70 -13.50
N TYR A 256 11.69 3.76 -12.68
CA TYR A 256 12.49 4.95 -13.01
C TYR A 256 13.46 5.44 -11.91
N ARG A 257 13.42 4.88 -10.69
CA ARG A 257 14.37 5.20 -9.62
C ARG A 257 14.94 3.96 -8.92
N PRO A 258 16.18 4.02 -8.41
CA PRO A 258 16.81 2.94 -7.68
C PRO A 258 16.40 2.91 -6.19
N VAL A 259 15.13 3.19 -5.88
CA VAL A 259 14.63 3.20 -4.48
C VAL A 259 14.65 1.81 -3.83
N VAL A 260 14.62 0.75 -4.64
CA VAL A 260 14.60 -0.63 -4.17
C VAL A 260 15.88 -1.02 -3.40
N PHE A 261 16.99 -0.33 -3.61
CA PHE A 261 18.25 -0.64 -2.92
C PHE A 261 18.23 -0.26 -1.45
N ASP A 262 17.34 0.64 -1.02
CA ASP A 262 17.17 0.98 0.40
C ASP A 262 16.58 -0.18 1.22
N LEU A 263 15.95 -1.15 0.54
CA LEU A 263 15.40 -2.37 1.14
C LEU A 263 16.41 -3.51 1.20
N LEU A 264 17.59 -3.36 0.58
CA LEU A 264 18.61 -4.40 0.49
C LEU A 264 19.77 -4.14 1.47
N PRO A 265 20.46 -5.19 1.93
CA PRO A 265 21.72 -5.02 2.65
C PRO A 265 22.80 -4.33 1.78
N PRO A 266 23.90 -3.81 2.36
CA PRO A 266 24.96 -3.12 1.59
C PRO A 266 25.56 -3.95 0.45
N THR A 267 25.55 -5.27 0.59
CA THR A 267 25.95 -6.24 -0.43
C THR A 267 24.86 -7.28 -0.60
N PHE A 268 24.46 -7.57 -1.82
CA PHE A 268 23.34 -8.47 -2.14
C PHE A 268 23.62 -9.25 -3.43
N THR A 269 22.89 -10.35 -3.61
CA THR A 269 22.85 -11.10 -4.87
C THR A 269 21.81 -10.50 -5.82
N LEU A 270 22.00 -10.66 -7.14
CA LEU A 270 20.98 -10.24 -8.12
C LEU A 270 19.65 -10.96 -7.94
N LEU A 271 19.67 -12.18 -7.39
CA LEU A 271 18.44 -12.92 -7.08
C LEU A 271 17.67 -12.26 -5.93
N GLN A 272 18.36 -11.81 -4.88
CA GLN A 272 17.71 -11.07 -3.78
C GLN A 272 17.09 -9.77 -4.31
N LEU A 273 17.82 -9.00 -5.12
CA LEU A 273 17.29 -7.80 -5.75
C LEU A 273 16.06 -8.11 -6.63
N GLN A 274 16.12 -9.17 -7.46
CA GLN A 274 14.99 -9.60 -8.29
C GLN A 274 13.77 -9.90 -7.42
N ARG A 275 13.93 -10.70 -6.36
CA ARG A 275 12.86 -11.10 -5.44
C ARG A 275 12.22 -9.90 -4.74
N VAL A 276 12.99 -8.90 -4.35
CA VAL A 276 12.45 -7.66 -3.77
C VAL A 276 11.61 -6.89 -4.79
N VAL A 277 12.09 -6.75 -6.03
CA VAL A 277 11.34 -6.09 -7.10
C VAL A 277 10.05 -6.86 -7.44
N GLU A 278 10.12 -8.19 -7.53
CA GLU A 278 8.94 -9.06 -7.75
C GLU A 278 7.92 -8.94 -6.61
N ALA A 279 8.39 -8.95 -5.36
CA ALA A 279 7.56 -8.79 -4.17
C ALA A 279 6.78 -7.47 -4.20
N LEU A 280 7.47 -6.35 -4.49
CA LEU A 280 6.83 -5.03 -4.56
C LEU A 280 5.95 -4.85 -5.81
N GLY A 281 6.40 -5.40 -6.94
CA GLY A 281 5.68 -5.33 -8.21
C GLY A 281 4.44 -6.21 -8.25
N GLY A 282 4.41 -7.28 -7.45
CA GLY A 282 3.35 -8.28 -7.48
C GLY A 282 3.38 -9.14 -8.72
N VAL A 283 4.53 -9.29 -9.39
CA VAL A 283 4.65 -10.08 -10.63
C VAL A 283 6.03 -10.70 -10.73
N ARG A 284 6.13 -11.91 -11.28
CA ARG A 284 7.42 -12.56 -11.55
C ARG A 284 8.15 -11.92 -12.73
N LEU A 285 9.46 -11.86 -12.64
CA LEU A 285 10.33 -11.27 -13.65
C LEU A 285 11.16 -12.32 -14.35
N HIS A 286 11.37 -12.12 -15.64
CA HIS A 286 12.25 -13.00 -16.40
C HIS A 286 13.71 -12.79 -15.97
N LYS A 287 14.29 -13.81 -15.34
CA LYS A 287 15.63 -13.78 -14.71
C LYS A 287 16.73 -13.19 -15.60
N GLN A 288 16.80 -13.61 -16.87
CA GLN A 288 17.86 -13.14 -17.78
C GLN A 288 17.65 -11.68 -18.20
N ASN A 289 16.39 -11.26 -18.39
CA ASN A 289 16.07 -9.88 -18.79
C ASN A 289 16.37 -8.93 -17.62
N PHE A 290 15.99 -9.33 -16.41
CA PHE A 290 16.27 -8.58 -15.19
C PHE A 290 17.76 -8.39 -14.97
N ARG A 291 18.54 -9.48 -15.04
CA ARG A 291 20.00 -9.43 -14.92
C ARG A 291 20.62 -8.46 -15.94
N ARG A 292 20.22 -8.56 -17.21
CA ARG A 292 20.71 -7.69 -18.28
C ARG A 292 20.36 -6.22 -18.00
N LEU A 293 19.13 -5.94 -17.57
CA LEU A 293 18.68 -4.59 -17.25
C LEU A 293 19.53 -3.96 -16.13
N VAL A 294 19.74 -4.70 -15.03
CA VAL A 294 20.47 -4.20 -13.86
C VAL A 294 21.96 -3.98 -14.18
N ILE A 295 22.60 -4.92 -14.87
CA ILE A 295 24.02 -4.83 -15.23
C ILE A 295 24.25 -3.77 -16.30
N ASN A 296 23.51 -3.81 -17.42
CA ASN A 296 23.69 -2.86 -18.52
C ASN A 296 23.25 -1.44 -18.14
N GLY A 297 22.32 -1.32 -17.20
CA GLY A 297 21.94 -0.04 -16.59
C GLY A 297 23.03 0.56 -15.72
N GLY A 298 24.10 -0.20 -15.39
CA GLY A 298 25.20 0.25 -14.54
C GLY A 298 24.79 0.49 -13.09
N LEU A 299 23.62 0.01 -12.68
CA LEU A 299 23.02 0.27 -11.35
C LEU A 299 23.79 -0.40 -10.22
N VAL A 300 24.52 -1.48 -10.52
CA VAL A 300 25.26 -2.27 -9.56
C VAL A 300 26.66 -2.57 -10.06
N GLU A 301 27.57 -2.79 -9.13
CA GLU A 301 28.94 -3.21 -9.41
C GLU A 301 29.29 -4.49 -8.64
N PRO A 302 30.07 -5.41 -9.23
CA PRO A 302 30.49 -6.63 -8.57
C PRO A 302 31.48 -6.31 -7.44
N THR A 303 31.36 -7.02 -6.32
CA THR A 303 32.27 -6.85 -5.17
C THR A 303 33.49 -7.78 -5.25
N GLY A 304 33.50 -8.72 -6.19
CA GLY A 304 34.47 -9.83 -6.26
C GLY A 304 34.24 -10.93 -5.21
N GLN A 305 33.32 -10.72 -4.27
CA GLN A 305 32.97 -11.69 -3.23
C GLN A 305 31.80 -12.59 -3.70
N ARG A 306 31.66 -13.75 -3.05
CA ARG A 306 30.55 -14.67 -3.27
C ARG A 306 29.84 -14.98 -1.97
N ASP A 307 28.54 -15.16 -2.05
CA ASP A 307 27.70 -15.57 -0.93
C ASP A 307 28.00 -17.01 -0.54
N SER A 308 28.65 -17.18 0.60
CA SER A 308 29.01 -18.47 1.20
C SER A 308 27.87 -19.11 1.99
N GLN A 309 26.76 -18.40 2.23
CA GLN A 309 25.63 -18.91 3.01
C GLN A 309 24.54 -19.58 2.18
N SER A 310 24.51 -19.37 0.86
CA SER A 310 23.53 -20.01 -0.02
C SER A 310 23.76 -21.54 -0.16
N ARG A 311 22.71 -22.36 0.03
CA ARG A 311 22.73 -23.78 -0.37
C ARG A 311 22.81 -23.86 -1.90
N GLY A 312 24.01 -24.05 -2.46
CA GLY A 312 24.22 -24.21 -3.89
C GLY A 312 25.54 -23.62 -4.39
N ARG A 313 25.64 -23.37 -5.71
CA ARG A 313 26.79 -22.66 -6.30
C ARG A 313 26.84 -21.24 -5.71
N PRO A 314 27.96 -20.81 -5.09
CA PRO A 314 28.06 -19.50 -4.47
C PRO A 314 27.74 -18.38 -5.46
N ALA A 315 26.73 -17.57 -5.14
CA ALA A 315 26.29 -16.46 -5.96
C ALA A 315 27.22 -15.26 -5.80
N GLU A 316 27.47 -14.52 -6.88
CA GLU A 316 28.27 -13.29 -6.83
C GLU A 316 27.54 -12.17 -6.08
N LEU A 317 28.27 -11.46 -5.24
CA LEU A 317 27.77 -10.33 -4.48
C LEU A 317 28.02 -9.02 -5.22
N PHE A 318 27.01 -8.17 -5.22
CA PHE A 318 26.99 -6.84 -5.83
C PHE A 318 26.73 -5.78 -4.77
N ARG A 319 27.11 -4.54 -5.07
CA ARG A 319 26.66 -3.36 -4.32
C ARG A 319 25.99 -2.36 -5.26
N PHE A 320 25.12 -1.53 -4.70
CA PHE A 320 24.51 -0.43 -5.43
C PHE A 320 25.56 0.66 -5.74
N ARG A 321 25.62 1.09 -7.01
CA ARG A 321 26.51 2.16 -7.48
C ARG A 321 25.80 3.50 -7.38
N ARG A 322 26.04 4.23 -6.28
CA ARG A 322 25.33 5.48 -5.96
C ARG A 322 25.60 6.60 -6.96
N GLU A 323 26.76 6.57 -7.61
CA GLU A 323 27.24 7.57 -8.57
C GLU A 323 26.31 7.69 -9.78
N VAL A 324 25.57 6.64 -10.12
CA VAL A 324 24.58 6.65 -11.23
C VAL A 324 23.49 7.70 -11.02
N LEU A 325 23.12 8.00 -9.78
CA LEU A 325 22.12 9.02 -9.46
C LEU A 325 22.56 10.43 -9.90
N SER A 326 23.86 10.69 -9.91
CA SER A 326 24.45 11.97 -10.35
C SER A 326 24.68 11.99 -11.86
N GLU A 327 24.92 10.83 -12.47
CA GLU A 327 25.23 10.68 -13.90
C GLU A 327 23.98 10.67 -14.81
N ARG A 328 22.83 10.22 -14.29
CA ARG A 328 21.58 10.08 -15.04
C ARG A 328 20.35 10.40 -14.16
N PRO A 329 19.61 11.49 -14.42
CA PRO A 329 18.48 11.90 -13.59
C PRO A 329 17.29 10.91 -13.53
N ALA A 330 17.21 9.94 -14.45
CA ALA A 330 16.18 8.90 -14.48
C ALA A 330 16.82 7.54 -14.79
N SER A 331 17.05 6.71 -13.77
CA SER A 331 17.63 5.36 -13.90
C SER A 331 16.95 4.44 -12.88
N GLY A 332 15.86 3.79 -13.29
CA GLY A 332 15.17 2.79 -12.47
C GLY A 332 15.33 1.37 -13.00
N VAL A 333 14.82 0.42 -12.24
CA VAL A 333 14.85 -1.02 -12.55
C VAL A 333 13.60 -1.39 -13.36
N GLY A 334 13.43 -0.73 -14.52
CA GLY A 334 12.33 -0.93 -15.48
C GLY A 334 11.69 -2.32 -15.44
N LEU A 335 10.48 -2.42 -14.89
CA LEU A 335 9.64 -3.60 -15.03
C LEU A 335 9.31 -3.73 -16.54
N PRO A 336 9.57 -4.88 -17.20
CA PRO A 336 9.09 -5.08 -18.56
C PRO A 336 7.56 -4.96 -18.57
N ALA A 337 6.98 -4.46 -19.67
CA ALA A 337 5.54 -4.57 -19.90
C ALA A 337 5.17 -6.05 -19.70
N ALA A 338 4.41 -6.35 -18.65
CA ALA A 338 4.05 -7.71 -18.33
C ALA A 338 3.24 -8.26 -19.51
N ARG A 339 3.86 -9.13 -20.32
CA ARG A 339 3.07 -10.08 -21.11
C ARG A 339 2.54 -11.06 -20.09
N ILE A 340 1.27 -10.90 -19.74
CA ILE A 340 0.48 -11.93 -19.07
C ILE A 340 0.62 -13.16 -19.96
N ILE A 341 1.38 -14.15 -19.48
CA ILE A 341 1.37 -15.46 -20.12
C ILE A 341 0.00 -16.03 -19.76
N GLY A 342 -0.86 -16.14 -20.78
CA GLY A 342 -2.24 -16.59 -20.65
C GLY A 342 -2.35 -18.04 -20.20
#